data_AF-A0A6N1Y792-F1
#
_entry.id   AF-A0A6N1Y792-F1
#
_cell.length_a   1.000
_cell.length_b   1.000
_cell.length_c   1.000
_cell.angle_alpha   90.00
_cell.angle_beta   90.00
_cell.angle_gamma   90.00
#
_symmetry.space_group_name_H-M   'P 1'
#
loop_
_entity.id
_entity.type
_entity.pdbx_description
1 polymer ?
#
loop_
_entity_poly.entity_id
_entity_poly.type
_entity_poly.pdbx_seq_one_letter_code
_entity_poly.pdbx_strand_id
1 'polypeptide(L)'
;MDNIQHGISPHTVNLSRHALKQMLRVIHDLQELSENPYYPNKLPKLANSAQIKVQNYSVLMGYDFHTTENQEVKLIEVNTNAGGLWFACGIEDPLNQALPDKLARQLLDTFIQEYQLFTQDLQARPKLIAIIDQVPEQQFLYPEMQAFAQLFKLAGIECVIIDPSEINTSNSKLYYQEQRIDLIYNRHCDFYLTTPEMQIVAQAWQRQSVCLTPNPRVYGLLADKQRMADWSQSTLLNDLLKPKVAQRLQQAIPKTQLLHTLDRDTLWSERKKLVFKPTTSYASRGVYIGEKLTKGKFNGFDPQTTLVQERIKPSIIRTNDGTQFKVDFRLFVYRHTVLTACARIYQGQVTNLRTPNGGFSQLKLSNLI
;
A
#
# COMPACT_ATOMS: atom_id res chain seq x y z
N MET A 1 -23.64 17.89 6.00
CA MET A 1 -22.71 17.11 6.84
C MET A 1 -21.37 17.24 6.20
N ASP A 2 -20.50 18.05 6.78
CA ASP A 2 -19.20 18.37 6.21
C ASP A 2 -18.40 17.08 6.00
N ASN A 3 -17.79 16.95 4.83
CA ASN A 3 -17.03 15.78 4.40
C ASN A 3 -15.63 15.78 5.06
N ILE A 4 -15.56 16.14 6.35
CA ILE A 4 -14.33 16.32 7.10
C ILE A 4 -13.64 14.97 7.21
N GLN A 5 -12.39 14.93 6.78
CA GLN A 5 -11.53 13.78 7.00
C GLN A 5 -10.76 13.97 8.31
N HIS A 6 -10.91 13.01 9.21
CA HIS A 6 -10.17 12.93 10.47
C HIS A 6 -8.92 12.08 10.25
N GLY A 7 -7.75 12.69 10.44
CA GLY A 7 -6.46 12.01 10.28
C GLY A 7 -6.16 11.06 11.43
N ILE A 8 -6.37 11.48 12.68
CA ILE A 8 -5.99 10.75 13.88
C ILE A 8 -7.19 10.50 14.79
N SER A 9 -7.18 9.31 15.38
CA SER A 9 -8.07 8.90 16.46
C SER A 9 -7.43 9.22 17.82
N PRO A 10 -8.16 9.77 18.79
CA PRO A 10 -7.67 9.96 20.16
C PRO A 10 -7.53 8.65 20.94
N HIS A 11 -8.06 7.55 20.41
CA HIS A 11 -8.03 6.24 21.05
C HIS A 11 -6.75 5.48 20.70
N THR A 12 -6.24 4.71 21.65
CA THR A 12 -5.13 3.77 21.47
C THR A 12 -5.68 2.34 21.32
N VAL A 13 -5.09 1.56 20.42
CA VAL A 13 -5.46 0.16 20.16
C VAL A 13 -4.40 -0.79 20.72
N ASN A 14 -4.83 -1.85 21.40
CA ASN A 14 -3.94 -2.91 21.83
C ASN A 14 -3.58 -3.84 20.66
N LEU A 15 -2.30 -4.17 20.51
CA LEU A 15 -1.82 -5.22 19.61
C LEU A 15 -0.92 -6.18 20.39
N SER A 16 -1.20 -7.48 20.33
CA SER A 16 -0.33 -8.48 20.98
C SER A 16 1.02 -8.53 20.26
N ARG A 17 2.11 -8.69 21.02
CA ARG A 17 3.45 -8.90 20.44
C ARG A 17 3.49 -10.16 19.57
N HIS A 18 2.64 -11.14 19.88
CA HIS A 18 2.50 -12.34 19.08
C HIS A 18 1.92 -12.04 17.69
N ALA A 19 0.81 -11.29 17.62
CA ALA A 19 0.23 -10.86 16.34
C ALA A 19 1.21 -9.98 15.55
N LEU A 20 1.88 -9.02 16.18
CA LEU A 20 2.89 -8.21 15.49
C LEU A 20 4.00 -9.08 14.88
N LYS A 21 4.53 -10.07 15.62
CA LYS A 21 5.52 -11.02 15.08
C LYS A 21 4.99 -11.83 13.90
N GLN A 22 3.72 -12.23 13.90
CA GLN A 22 3.11 -12.88 12.75
C GLN A 22 3.04 -11.93 11.54
N MET A 23 2.60 -10.68 11.71
CA MET A 23 2.55 -9.68 10.64
C MET A 23 3.92 -9.45 10.01
N LEU A 24 4.96 -9.28 10.84
CA LEU A 24 6.34 -9.10 10.38
C LEU A 24 6.81 -10.29 9.54
N ARG A 25 6.51 -11.52 9.96
CA ARG A 25 6.86 -12.71 9.21
C ARG A 25 6.16 -12.76 7.85
N VAL A 26 4.88 -12.43 7.77
CA VAL A 26 4.14 -12.38 6.50
C VAL A 26 4.75 -11.36 5.54
N ILE A 27 5.12 -10.18 6.06
CA ILE A 27 5.79 -9.13 5.26
C ILE A 27 7.10 -9.65 4.67
N HIS A 28 7.95 -10.26 5.51
CA HIS A 28 9.22 -10.82 5.05
C HIS A 28 9.05 -11.96 4.04
N ASP A 29 8.05 -12.82 4.23
CA ASP A 29 7.78 -13.94 3.33
C ASP A 29 7.28 -13.48 1.96
N LEU A 30 6.44 -12.44 1.93
CA LEU A 30 6.03 -11.81 0.67
C LEU A 30 7.20 -11.12 0.00
N GLN A 31 8.10 -10.49 0.77
CA GLN A 31 9.32 -9.93 0.22
C GLN A 31 10.21 -11.03 -0.39
N GLU A 32 10.41 -12.16 0.30
CA GLU A 32 11.12 -13.35 -0.22
C GLU A 32 10.50 -13.87 -1.51
N LEU A 33 9.16 -13.97 -1.57
CA LEU A 33 8.44 -14.36 -2.78
C LEU A 33 8.68 -13.37 -3.93
N SER A 34 8.63 -12.07 -3.66
CA SER A 34 8.83 -11.03 -4.68
C SER A 34 10.26 -11.00 -5.24
N GLU A 35 11.24 -11.36 -4.41
CA GLU A 35 12.65 -11.44 -4.79
C GLU A 35 13.02 -12.78 -5.45
N ASN A 36 12.12 -13.77 -5.45
CA ASN A 36 12.34 -15.02 -6.18
C ASN A 36 12.33 -14.75 -7.70
N PRO A 37 13.42 -15.06 -8.43
CA PRO A 37 13.54 -14.74 -9.86
C PRO A 37 12.55 -15.49 -10.76
N TYR A 38 11.98 -16.61 -10.29
CA TYR A 38 10.98 -17.40 -11.02
C TYR A 38 9.55 -16.93 -10.76
N TYR A 39 9.30 -16.11 -9.74
CA TYR A 39 7.96 -15.68 -9.37
C TYR A 39 7.20 -14.95 -10.51
N PRO A 40 7.81 -13.98 -11.24
CA PRO A 40 7.11 -13.34 -12.35
C PRO A 40 6.63 -14.32 -13.43
N ASN A 41 7.31 -15.46 -13.61
CA ASN A 41 6.96 -16.47 -14.62
C ASN A 41 5.76 -17.35 -14.19
N LYS A 42 5.42 -17.34 -12.89
CA LYS A 42 4.28 -18.08 -12.33
C LYS A 42 3.01 -17.23 -12.29
N LEU A 43 3.11 -15.94 -12.61
CA LEU A 43 1.98 -15.01 -12.64
C LEU A 43 1.35 -14.94 -14.04
N PRO A 44 0.06 -14.56 -14.14
CA PRO A 44 -0.48 -14.03 -15.38
C PRO A 44 0.39 -12.88 -15.91
N LYS A 45 0.35 -12.64 -17.23
CA LYS A 45 1.17 -11.61 -17.87
C LYS A 45 0.98 -10.26 -17.18
N LEU A 46 2.05 -9.75 -16.59
CA LEU A 46 2.09 -8.43 -15.95
C LEU A 46 1.92 -7.31 -16.99
N ALA A 47 1.48 -6.13 -16.55
CA ALA A 47 1.51 -4.93 -17.39
C ALA A 47 2.93 -4.65 -17.89
N ASN A 48 3.06 -4.06 -19.09
CA ASN A 48 4.38 -3.83 -19.72
C ASN A 48 5.34 -3.04 -18.81
N SER A 49 4.83 -2.02 -18.10
CA SER A 49 5.61 -1.23 -17.15
C SER A 49 6.12 -2.06 -15.96
N ALA A 50 5.39 -3.09 -15.54
CA ALA A 50 5.78 -3.96 -14.44
C ALA A 50 6.71 -5.12 -14.84
N GLN A 51 6.87 -5.39 -16.15
CA GLN A 51 7.79 -6.41 -16.65
C GLN A 51 9.25 -5.97 -16.62
N ILE A 52 9.49 -4.65 -16.59
CA ILE A 52 10.83 -4.06 -16.56
C ILE A 52 11.55 -4.55 -15.30
N LYS A 53 12.76 -5.07 -15.47
CA LYS A 53 13.60 -5.52 -14.36
C LYS A 53 14.41 -4.35 -13.86
N VAL A 54 14.36 -4.12 -12.56
CA VAL A 54 15.06 -3.04 -11.86
C VAL A 54 15.66 -3.56 -10.56
N GLN A 55 16.61 -2.81 -10.01
CA GLN A 55 17.31 -3.17 -8.78
C GLN A 55 16.75 -2.46 -7.55
N ASN A 56 16.07 -1.32 -7.75
CA ASN A 56 15.42 -0.60 -6.65
C ASN A 56 14.04 -1.22 -6.32
N TYR A 57 13.61 -1.01 -5.09
CA TYR A 57 12.38 -1.52 -4.50
C TYR A 57 11.28 -0.47 -4.59
N SER A 58 10.63 -0.17 -3.47
CA SER A 58 9.57 0.83 -3.40
C SER A 58 9.49 1.33 -1.97
N VAL A 59 9.63 2.64 -1.81
CA VAL A 59 9.40 3.29 -0.51
C VAL A 59 7.93 3.17 -0.12
N LEU A 60 7.70 3.15 1.20
CA LEU A 60 6.36 3.27 1.79
C LEU A 60 5.37 2.24 1.23
N MET A 61 5.76 0.97 1.29
CA MET A 61 4.81 -0.13 1.18
C MET A 61 3.93 -0.16 2.43
N GLY A 62 2.64 -0.41 2.26
CA GLY A 62 1.66 -0.56 3.33
C GLY A 62 1.09 -1.96 3.36
N TYR A 63 1.18 -2.65 4.48
CA TYR A 63 0.58 -3.98 4.65
C TYR A 63 -0.52 -3.91 5.69
N ASP A 64 -1.74 -4.26 5.26
CA ASP A 64 -2.94 -4.13 6.08
C ASP A 64 -3.43 -5.48 6.57
N PHE A 65 -3.71 -5.58 7.86
CA PHE A 65 -4.07 -6.83 8.52
C PHE A 65 -5.32 -6.69 9.38
N HIS A 66 -6.10 -7.77 9.45
CA HIS A 66 -7.03 -8.00 10.55
C HIS A 66 -6.44 -9.03 11.51
N THR A 67 -6.86 -8.96 12.77
CA THR A 67 -6.68 -10.03 13.74
C THR A 67 -8.00 -10.75 13.94
N THR A 68 -7.97 -12.08 13.95
CA THR A 68 -9.15 -12.89 14.30
C THR A 68 -9.35 -12.94 15.81
N GLU A 69 -10.50 -13.47 16.26
CA GLU A 69 -10.77 -13.70 17.69
C GLU A 69 -9.70 -14.60 18.34
N ASN A 70 -9.15 -15.55 17.57
CA ASN A 70 -8.06 -16.44 17.99
C ASN A 70 -6.66 -15.84 17.79
N GLN A 71 -6.55 -14.53 17.55
CA GLN A 71 -5.28 -13.80 17.36
C GLN A 71 -4.44 -14.25 16.17
N GLU A 72 -5.05 -14.92 15.19
CA GLU A 72 -4.42 -15.16 13.90
C GLU A 72 -4.43 -13.86 13.10
N VAL A 73 -3.32 -13.57 12.41
CA VAL A 73 -3.25 -12.41 11.52
C VAL A 73 -3.67 -12.82 10.12
N LYS A 74 -4.49 -11.99 9.49
CA LYS A 74 -4.89 -12.17 8.11
C LYS A 74 -4.57 -10.92 7.31
N LEU A 75 -3.83 -11.09 6.22
CA LEU A 75 -3.53 -10.03 5.28
C LEU A 75 -4.79 -9.64 4.50
N ILE A 76 -5.10 -8.35 4.47
CA ILE A 76 -6.26 -7.79 3.78
C ILE A 76 -5.84 -7.29 2.40
N GLU A 77 -4.76 -6.52 2.36
CA GLU A 77 -4.21 -5.88 1.18
C GLU A 77 -2.76 -5.47 1.39
N VAL A 78 -2.05 -5.34 0.28
CA VAL A 78 -0.75 -4.69 0.18
C VAL A 78 -0.95 -3.45 -0.68
N ASN A 79 -0.37 -2.34 -0.26
CA ASN A 79 -0.44 -1.06 -0.95
C ASN A 79 0.99 -0.60 -1.28
N THR A 80 1.21 -0.17 -2.52
CA THR A 80 2.29 0.78 -2.82
C THR A 80 1.80 2.18 -2.49
N ASN A 81 2.74 3.11 -2.24
CA ASN A 81 2.39 4.51 -1.98
C ASN A 81 1.47 4.67 -0.75
N ALA A 82 1.82 3.98 0.35
CA ALA A 82 1.06 4.09 1.58
C ALA A 82 1.21 5.50 2.18
N GLY A 83 0.11 6.24 2.21
CA GLY A 83 0.02 7.53 2.86
C GLY A 83 -0.46 7.45 4.32
N GLY A 84 -0.32 8.57 5.03
CA GLY A 84 -0.72 8.71 6.43
C GLY A 84 0.35 8.29 7.42
N LEU A 85 1.63 8.38 7.06
CA LEU A 85 2.76 8.03 7.93
C LEU A 85 2.84 8.97 9.15
N TRP A 86 2.60 10.27 8.95
CA TRP A 86 2.57 11.23 10.06
C TRP A 86 1.39 10.94 11.00
N PHE A 87 0.21 10.66 10.43
CA PHE A 87 -0.95 10.26 11.22
C PHE A 87 -0.71 8.97 12.01
N ALA A 88 -0.03 7.99 11.40
CA ALA A 88 0.40 6.76 12.09
C ALA A 88 1.34 7.03 13.28
N CYS A 89 2.06 8.15 13.28
CA CYS A 89 2.90 8.59 14.40
C CYS A 89 2.14 9.45 15.44
N GLY A 90 0.85 9.72 15.24
CA GLY A 90 0.07 10.61 16.10
C GLY A 90 0.33 12.10 15.86
N ILE A 91 0.80 12.47 14.67
CA ILE A 91 1.03 13.86 14.26
C ILE A 91 -0.11 14.33 13.35
N GLU A 92 -0.93 15.28 13.83
CA GLU A 92 -2.08 15.83 13.10
C GLU A 92 -1.71 16.87 12.06
N ASP A 93 -0.63 17.61 12.31
CA ASP A 93 -0.16 18.68 11.43
C ASP A 93 1.27 18.37 10.94
N PRO A 94 1.41 17.65 9.81
CA PRO A 94 2.71 17.26 9.27
C PRO A 94 3.64 18.42 8.93
N LEU A 95 3.10 19.61 8.66
CA LEU A 95 3.87 20.79 8.27
C LEU A 95 4.58 21.44 9.45
N ASN A 96 3.96 21.39 10.62
CA ASN A 96 4.45 22.05 11.83
C ASN A 96 5.08 21.09 12.83
N GLN A 97 4.90 19.77 12.64
CA GLN A 97 5.47 18.76 13.51
C GLN A 97 6.21 17.67 12.71
N ALA A 98 7.53 17.63 12.90
CA ALA A 98 8.40 16.65 12.27
C ALA A 98 8.21 15.24 12.86
N LEU A 99 8.54 14.22 12.06
CA LEU A 99 8.69 12.85 12.56
C LEU A 99 9.81 12.79 13.62
N PRO A 100 9.76 11.82 14.55
CA PRO A 100 10.88 11.55 15.44
C PRO A 100 12.18 11.36 14.65
N ASP A 101 13.27 12.00 15.08
CA ASP A 101 14.55 12.05 14.36
C ASP A 101 15.03 10.70 13.80
N LYS A 102 14.88 9.64 14.60
CA LYS A 102 15.28 8.29 14.18
C LYS A 102 14.46 7.82 12.98
N LEU A 103 13.15 8.01 13.03
CA LEU A 103 12.24 7.64 11.94
C LEU A 103 12.45 8.55 10.72
N ALA A 104 12.65 9.85 10.92
CA ALA A 104 12.96 10.80 9.83
C ALA A 104 14.23 10.39 9.07
N ARG A 105 15.31 10.05 9.79
CA ARG A 105 16.56 9.53 9.19
C ARG A 105 16.32 8.21 8.46
N GLN A 106 15.68 7.24 9.10
CA GLN A 106 15.37 5.94 8.49
C GLN A 106 14.55 6.09 7.21
N LEU A 107 13.56 6.99 7.21
CA LEU A 107 12.71 7.28 6.07
C LEU A 107 13.53 7.89 4.92
N LEU A 108 14.31 8.93 5.20
CA LEU A 108 15.21 9.55 4.22
C LEU A 108 16.18 8.53 3.61
N ASP A 109 16.76 7.66 4.43
CA ASP A 109 17.69 6.62 3.98
C ASP A 109 17.04 5.67 2.96
N THR A 110 15.72 5.43 3.05
CA THR A 110 15.02 4.60 2.05
C THR A 110 15.07 5.22 0.65
N PHE A 111 14.86 6.54 0.53
CA PHE A 111 14.92 7.24 -0.76
C PHE A 111 16.34 7.31 -1.32
N ILE A 112 17.32 7.52 -0.45
CA ILE A 112 18.73 7.49 -0.83
C ILE A 112 19.10 6.09 -1.34
N GLN A 113 18.69 5.03 -0.64
CA GLN A 113 18.94 3.65 -1.05
C GLN A 113 18.27 3.31 -2.39
N GLU A 114 17.04 3.75 -2.61
CA GLU A 114 16.37 3.59 -3.92
C GLU A 114 17.20 4.21 -5.04
N TYR A 115 17.71 5.43 -4.83
CA TYR A 115 18.52 6.11 -5.81
C TYR A 115 19.86 5.39 -6.06
N GLN A 116 20.55 4.97 -5.01
CA GLN A 116 21.81 4.22 -5.10
C GLN A 116 21.64 2.88 -5.81
N LEU A 117 20.53 2.16 -5.53
CA LEU A 117 20.17 0.94 -6.23
C LEU A 117 19.84 1.20 -7.70
N PHE A 118 19.14 2.30 -8.01
CA PHE A 118 18.84 2.66 -9.38
C PHE A 118 20.10 3.00 -10.18
N THR A 119 21.03 3.78 -9.61
CA THR A 119 22.28 4.20 -10.26
C THR A 119 23.38 3.13 -10.22
N GLN A 120 23.23 2.11 -9.37
CA GLN A 120 24.29 1.14 -9.03
C GLN A 120 25.56 1.82 -8.47
N ASP A 121 25.37 2.92 -7.73
CA ASP A 121 26.43 3.69 -7.10
C ASP A 121 26.07 3.99 -5.64
N LEU A 122 26.82 3.40 -4.71
CA LEU A 122 26.61 3.52 -3.26
C LEU A 122 26.86 4.93 -2.72
N GLN A 123 27.48 5.83 -3.49
CA GLN A 123 27.72 7.22 -3.10
C GLN A 123 26.76 8.19 -3.79
N ALA A 124 25.93 7.70 -4.72
CA ALA A 124 24.97 8.54 -5.44
C ALA A 124 23.92 9.12 -4.50
N ARG A 125 23.58 10.40 -4.72
CA ARG A 125 22.46 11.10 -4.07
C ARG A 125 21.69 11.91 -5.11
N PRO A 126 20.35 11.91 -5.07
CA PRO A 126 19.57 12.71 -6.00
C PRO A 126 19.76 14.20 -5.66
N LYS A 127 19.81 15.06 -6.69
CA LYS A 127 19.81 16.52 -6.51
C LYS A 127 18.39 17.05 -6.48
N LEU A 128 17.51 16.52 -7.35
CA LEU A 128 16.09 16.87 -7.39
C LEU A 128 15.20 15.64 -7.24
N ILE A 129 14.32 15.68 -6.25
CA ILE A 129 13.19 14.76 -6.10
C ILE A 129 11.90 15.47 -6.55
N ALA A 130 11.13 14.84 -7.44
CA ALA A 130 9.78 15.30 -7.76
C ALA A 130 8.75 14.39 -7.07
N ILE A 131 7.93 14.95 -6.19
CA ILE A 131 6.74 14.30 -5.65
C ILE A 131 5.61 14.56 -6.65
N ILE A 132 5.06 13.49 -7.26
CA ILE A 132 4.05 13.64 -8.31
C ILE A 132 2.69 13.11 -7.88
N ASP A 133 1.64 13.89 -8.06
CA ASP A 133 0.24 13.47 -7.89
C ASP A 133 -0.66 14.28 -8.84
N GLN A 134 -1.90 13.86 -9.05
CA GLN A 134 -2.85 14.63 -9.84
C GLN A 134 -3.33 15.82 -9.03
N VAL A 135 -3.12 17.04 -9.54
CA VAL A 135 -3.47 18.31 -8.86
C VAL A 135 -3.12 18.25 -7.36
N PRO A 136 -1.83 18.17 -7.00
CA PRO A 136 -1.40 17.77 -5.65
C PRO A 136 -2.06 18.58 -4.53
N GLU A 137 -2.24 19.89 -4.71
CA GLU A 137 -2.85 20.80 -3.72
C GLU A 137 -4.28 20.42 -3.32
N GLN A 138 -5.01 19.67 -4.15
CA GLN A 138 -6.35 19.19 -3.86
C GLN A 138 -6.37 17.84 -3.15
N GLN A 139 -5.23 17.19 -3.00
CA GLN A 139 -5.13 15.88 -2.36
C GLN A 139 -5.19 16.03 -0.84
N PHE A 140 -5.94 15.14 -0.19
CA PHE A 140 -6.03 15.11 1.28
C PHE A 140 -4.65 15.00 1.97
N LEU A 141 -3.71 14.31 1.33
CA LEU A 141 -2.36 14.09 1.84
C LEU A 141 -1.35 15.12 1.33
N TYR A 142 -1.78 16.25 0.76
CA TYR A 142 -0.88 17.33 0.35
C TYR A 142 0.00 17.84 1.50
N PRO A 143 -0.50 18.05 2.74
CA PRO A 143 0.36 18.43 3.87
C PRO A 143 1.46 17.39 4.16
N GLU A 144 1.17 16.10 3.97
CA GLU A 144 2.19 15.04 4.10
C GLU A 144 3.24 15.14 2.98
N MET A 145 2.84 15.43 1.73
CA MET A 145 3.79 15.66 0.63
C MET A 145 4.72 16.86 0.92
N GLN A 146 4.17 17.93 1.49
CA GLN A 146 4.97 19.09 1.90
C GLN A 146 5.94 18.73 3.04
N ALA A 147 5.53 17.90 3.99
CA ALA A 147 6.42 17.41 5.05
C ALA A 147 7.57 16.55 4.49
N PHE A 148 7.31 15.72 3.46
CA PHE A 148 8.37 15.04 2.70
C PHE A 148 9.32 16.03 2.01
N ALA A 149 8.79 17.05 1.34
CA ALA A 149 9.61 18.05 0.68
C ALA A 149 10.53 18.80 1.67
N GLN A 150 10.01 19.14 2.87
CA GLN A 150 10.80 19.70 3.95
C GLN A 150 11.89 18.73 4.44
N LEU A 151 11.56 17.44 4.63
CA LEU A 151 12.53 16.41 5.02
C LEU A 151 13.69 16.31 4.03
N PHE A 152 13.40 16.30 2.72
CA PHE A 152 14.45 16.26 1.69
C PHE A 152 15.29 17.54 1.67
N LYS A 153 14.64 18.71 1.78
CA LYS A 153 15.33 20.00 1.81
C LYS A 153 16.29 20.12 2.99
N LEU A 154 15.89 19.67 4.18
CA LEU A 154 16.75 19.61 5.37
C LEU A 154 17.96 18.69 5.18
N ALA A 155 17.86 17.70 4.28
CA ALA A 155 18.96 16.82 3.90
C ALA A 155 19.82 17.37 2.75
N GLY A 156 19.56 18.59 2.26
CA GLY A 156 20.26 19.21 1.13
C GLY A 156 19.86 18.65 -0.23
N ILE A 157 18.66 18.05 -0.34
CA ILE A 157 18.09 17.54 -1.59
C ILE A 157 16.93 18.45 -1.99
N GLU A 158 16.98 19.03 -3.19
CA GLU A 158 15.89 19.84 -3.70
C GLU A 158 14.65 18.97 -3.94
N CYS A 159 13.48 19.53 -3.66
CA CYS A 159 12.22 18.82 -3.83
C CYS A 159 11.13 19.73 -4.37
N VAL A 160 10.38 19.23 -5.36
CA VAL A 160 9.19 19.89 -5.91
C VAL A 160 7.98 18.96 -5.78
N ILE A 161 6.79 19.54 -5.63
CA ILE A 161 5.52 18.80 -5.62
C ILE A 161 4.73 19.29 -6.82
N ILE A 162 4.49 18.42 -7.79
CA ILE A 162 4.02 18.83 -9.13
C ILE A 162 2.99 17.87 -9.70
N ASP A 163 2.13 18.38 -10.56
CA ASP A 163 1.30 17.57 -11.44
C ASP A 163 2.16 16.97 -12.58
N PRO A 164 1.88 15.74 -13.07
CA PRO A 164 2.60 15.15 -14.20
C PRO A 164 2.67 16.06 -15.44
N SER A 165 1.68 16.93 -15.66
CA SER A 165 1.64 17.88 -16.78
C SER A 165 2.71 18.98 -16.70
N GLU A 166 3.32 19.21 -15.54
CA GLU A 166 4.40 20.18 -15.35
C GLU A 166 5.79 19.62 -15.70
N ILE A 167 5.88 18.33 -16.01
CA ILE A 167 7.13 17.65 -16.37
C ILE A 167 7.45 17.93 -17.84
N ASN A 168 8.66 18.41 -18.09
CA ASN A 168 9.22 18.56 -19.43
C ASN A 168 10.16 17.41 -19.76
N THR A 169 10.31 17.10 -21.05
CA THR A 169 11.33 16.12 -21.51
C THR A 169 12.39 16.78 -22.37
N SER A 170 13.63 16.38 -22.17
CA SER A 170 14.75 16.69 -23.06
C SER A 170 15.74 15.54 -23.04
N ASN A 171 16.18 15.08 -24.22
CA ASN A 171 17.14 13.97 -24.37
C ASN A 171 16.78 12.73 -23.53
N SER A 172 15.49 12.33 -23.52
CA SER A 172 14.95 11.21 -22.74
C SER A 172 15.05 11.33 -21.21
N LYS A 173 15.42 12.50 -20.69
CA LYS A 173 15.43 12.82 -19.26
C LYS A 173 14.24 13.72 -18.93
N LEU A 174 13.82 13.67 -17.68
CA LEU A 174 12.71 14.47 -17.15
C LEU A 174 13.25 15.72 -16.46
N TYR A 175 12.54 16.83 -16.63
CA TYR A 175 12.92 18.13 -16.09
C TYR A 175 11.71 18.81 -15.47
N TYR A 176 11.93 19.51 -14.37
CA TYR A 176 11.04 20.56 -13.89
C TYR A 176 11.74 21.88 -14.13
N GLN A 177 11.12 22.74 -14.95
CA GLN A 177 11.80 23.92 -15.52
C GLN A 177 13.14 23.49 -16.18
N GLU A 178 14.27 24.06 -15.76
CA GLU A 178 15.60 23.75 -16.31
C GLU A 178 16.35 22.65 -15.52
N GLN A 179 15.80 22.18 -14.40
CA GLN A 179 16.48 21.23 -13.52
C GLN A 179 16.05 19.78 -13.81
N ARG A 180 17.04 18.90 -14.00
CA ARG A 180 16.79 17.47 -14.21
C ARG A 180 16.20 16.86 -12.95
N ILE A 181 15.11 16.11 -13.10
CA ILE A 181 14.52 15.26 -12.05
C ILE A 181 15.35 13.97 -11.97
N ASP A 182 15.95 13.70 -10.81
CA ASP A 182 16.77 12.51 -10.60
C ASP A 182 15.93 11.33 -10.08
N LEU A 183 14.97 11.63 -9.19
CA LEU A 183 14.08 10.66 -8.58
C LEU A 183 12.64 11.21 -8.55
N ILE A 184 11.69 10.34 -8.86
CA ILE A 184 10.26 10.60 -8.71
C ILE A 184 9.74 9.81 -7.51
N TYR A 185 9.19 10.53 -6.54
CA TYR A 185 8.34 9.95 -5.50
C TYR A 185 6.89 9.94 -6.00
N ASN A 186 6.43 8.79 -6.47
CA ASN A 186 5.13 8.64 -7.11
C ASN A 186 3.99 8.56 -6.09
N ARG A 187 3.25 9.66 -5.93
CA ARG A 187 2.01 9.71 -5.15
C ARG A 187 0.76 9.48 -5.99
N HIS A 188 0.88 9.50 -7.33
CA HIS A 188 -0.20 9.21 -8.25
C HIS A 188 -0.74 7.78 -8.09
N CYS A 189 -2.06 7.61 -8.28
CA CYS A 189 -2.72 6.31 -8.11
C CYS A 189 -2.70 5.43 -9.38
N ASP A 190 -2.25 5.94 -10.52
CA ASP A 190 -1.99 5.11 -11.71
C ASP A 190 -0.67 4.35 -11.57
N PHE A 191 -0.71 3.24 -10.84
CA PHE A 191 0.47 2.44 -10.49
C PHE A 191 1.16 1.78 -11.69
N TYR A 192 0.46 1.59 -12.81
CA TYR A 192 1.02 1.02 -14.03
C TYR A 192 1.41 2.07 -15.07
N LEU A 193 1.16 3.36 -14.82
CA LEU A 193 1.48 4.48 -15.72
C LEU A 193 0.78 4.36 -17.08
N THR A 194 -0.49 3.97 -17.06
CA THR A 194 -1.29 3.70 -18.27
C THR A 194 -2.08 4.89 -18.80
N THR A 195 -2.38 5.85 -17.94
CA THR A 195 -3.14 7.06 -18.27
C THR A 195 -2.33 7.99 -19.18
N PRO A 196 -2.99 8.80 -20.03
CA PRO A 196 -2.32 9.74 -20.92
C PRO A 196 -1.37 10.71 -20.18
N GLU A 197 -1.78 11.23 -19.04
CA GLU A 197 -1.01 12.15 -18.21
C GLU A 197 0.29 11.53 -17.67
N MET A 198 0.32 10.23 -17.42
CA MET A 198 1.50 9.52 -16.92
C MET A 198 2.42 9.01 -18.03
N GLN A 199 2.09 9.18 -19.32
CA GLN A 199 2.89 8.65 -20.43
C GLN A 199 4.33 9.15 -20.43
N ILE A 200 4.56 10.40 -20.02
CA ILE A 200 5.90 10.99 -19.90
C ILE A 200 6.77 10.22 -18.89
N VAL A 201 6.18 9.88 -17.74
CA VAL A 201 6.83 9.07 -16.70
C VAL A 201 6.96 7.61 -17.16
N ALA A 202 5.96 7.07 -17.85
CA ALA A 202 6.00 5.71 -18.41
C ALA A 202 7.16 5.51 -19.39
N GLN A 203 7.40 6.49 -20.27
CA GLN A 203 8.52 6.45 -21.22
C GLN A 203 9.88 6.55 -20.52
N ALA A 204 10.01 7.44 -19.52
CA ALA A 204 11.24 7.55 -18.74
C ALA A 204 11.52 6.29 -17.93
N TRP A 205 10.48 5.70 -17.34
CA TRP A 205 10.54 4.39 -16.69
C TRP A 205 10.94 3.30 -17.67
N GLN A 206 10.38 3.27 -18.88
CA GLN A 206 10.74 2.29 -19.90
C GLN A 206 12.21 2.36 -20.29
N ARG A 207 12.76 3.58 -20.38
CA ARG A 207 14.17 3.82 -20.71
C ARG A 207 15.09 3.75 -19.51
N GLN A 208 14.56 3.54 -18.31
CA GLN A 208 15.31 3.58 -17.04
C GLN A 208 16.13 4.88 -16.91
N SER A 209 15.53 6.02 -17.29
CA SER A 209 16.20 7.32 -17.29
C SER A 209 15.91 8.18 -16.04
N VAL A 210 15.04 7.71 -15.15
CA VAL A 210 14.69 8.33 -13.87
C VAL A 210 14.47 7.25 -12.82
N CYS A 211 14.93 7.48 -11.58
CA CYS A 211 14.59 6.61 -10.46
C CYS A 211 13.11 6.82 -10.10
N LEU A 212 12.30 5.77 -10.12
CA LEU A 212 10.88 5.84 -9.78
C LEU A 212 10.63 5.02 -8.52
N THR A 213 9.97 5.61 -7.53
CA THR A 213 9.59 4.91 -6.29
C THR A 213 8.28 5.47 -5.72
N PRO A 214 7.31 4.64 -5.29
CA PRO A 214 7.20 3.23 -5.63
C PRO A 214 7.09 3.01 -7.15
N ASN A 215 7.50 1.84 -7.62
CA ASN A 215 7.57 1.53 -9.05
C ASN A 215 6.54 0.49 -9.52
N PRO A 216 6.18 0.48 -10.83
CA PRO A 216 5.20 -0.44 -11.39
C PRO A 216 5.54 -1.92 -11.21
N ARG A 217 6.83 -2.28 -11.18
CA ARG A 217 7.27 -3.67 -10.98
C ARG A 217 6.87 -4.17 -9.60
N VAL A 218 7.24 -3.44 -8.55
CA VAL A 218 6.88 -3.82 -7.18
C VAL A 218 5.37 -3.82 -6.99
N TYR A 219 4.65 -2.85 -7.56
CA TYR A 219 3.19 -2.88 -7.57
C TYR A 219 2.65 -4.17 -8.20
N GLY A 220 3.09 -4.52 -9.41
CA GLY A 220 2.62 -5.71 -10.11
C GLY A 220 2.95 -7.02 -9.39
N LEU A 221 4.06 -7.09 -8.66
CA LEU A 221 4.48 -8.29 -7.93
C LEU A 221 3.84 -8.41 -6.54
N LEU A 222 3.53 -7.29 -5.87
CA LEU A 222 3.13 -7.30 -4.46
C LEU A 222 1.80 -6.61 -4.15
N ALA A 223 1.39 -5.58 -4.88
CA ALA A 223 0.26 -4.74 -4.47
C ALA A 223 -0.93 -4.76 -5.45
N ASP A 224 -0.77 -5.29 -6.66
CA ASP A 224 -1.91 -5.60 -7.51
C ASP A 224 -2.80 -6.61 -6.77
N LYS A 225 -4.06 -6.25 -6.54
CA LYS A 225 -4.98 -7.05 -5.73
C LYS A 225 -5.15 -8.46 -6.27
N GLN A 226 -4.95 -8.67 -7.59
CA GLN A 226 -5.00 -10.00 -8.20
C GLN A 226 -3.98 -10.97 -7.60
N ARG A 227 -2.87 -10.46 -7.05
CA ARG A 227 -1.86 -11.28 -6.36
C ARG A 227 -2.44 -12.05 -5.18
N MET A 228 -3.48 -11.55 -4.51
CA MET A 228 -4.16 -12.30 -3.45
C MET A 228 -4.78 -13.62 -3.95
N ALA A 229 -5.30 -13.65 -5.19
CA ALA A 229 -5.82 -14.87 -5.79
C ALA A 229 -4.68 -15.83 -6.17
N ASP A 230 -3.58 -15.29 -6.70
CA ASP A 230 -2.39 -16.08 -7.06
C ASP A 230 -1.77 -16.73 -5.81
N TRP A 231 -1.59 -15.96 -4.73
CA TRP A 231 -1.02 -16.47 -3.48
C TRP A 231 -1.96 -17.39 -2.70
N SER A 232 -3.27 -17.37 -3.00
CA SER A 232 -4.21 -18.36 -2.45
C SER A 232 -3.99 -19.76 -3.04
N GLN A 233 -3.24 -19.89 -4.13
CA GLN A 233 -2.90 -21.18 -4.73
C GLN A 233 -1.71 -21.80 -4.01
N SER A 234 -1.93 -22.95 -3.36
CA SER A 234 -0.87 -23.64 -2.60
C SER A 234 0.30 -24.06 -3.48
N THR A 235 0.05 -24.46 -4.72
CA THR A 235 1.07 -24.88 -5.68
C THR A 235 2.06 -23.76 -6.00
N LEU A 236 1.58 -22.53 -6.23
CA LEU A 236 2.45 -21.38 -6.50
C LEU A 236 3.42 -21.13 -5.33
N LEU A 237 2.91 -21.12 -4.10
CA LEU A 237 3.74 -20.88 -2.92
C LEU A 237 4.70 -22.05 -2.64
N ASN A 238 4.25 -23.29 -2.79
CA ASN A 238 5.07 -24.48 -2.55
C ASN A 238 6.20 -24.65 -3.59
N ASP A 239 5.96 -24.22 -4.84
CA ASP A 239 6.96 -24.26 -5.91
C ASP A 239 8.08 -23.24 -5.71
N LEU A 240 7.78 -22.09 -5.09
CA LEU A 240 8.68 -20.94 -5.02
C LEU A 240 9.32 -20.75 -3.65
N LEU A 241 8.75 -21.32 -2.59
CA LEU A 241 9.16 -21.05 -1.21
C LEU A 241 9.39 -22.35 -0.43
N LYS A 242 10.20 -22.24 0.63
CA LYS A 242 10.40 -23.34 1.58
C LYS A 242 9.06 -23.70 2.25
N PRO A 243 8.82 -24.98 2.59
CA PRO A 243 7.53 -25.42 3.14
C PRO A 243 7.00 -24.61 4.33
N LYS A 244 7.87 -24.23 5.27
CA LYS A 244 7.50 -23.41 6.44
C LYS A 244 7.08 -21.98 6.09
N VAL A 245 7.63 -21.41 5.01
CA VAL A 245 7.31 -20.07 4.50
C VAL A 245 5.99 -20.13 3.74
N ALA A 246 5.86 -21.09 2.82
CA ALA A 246 4.63 -21.33 2.06
C ALA A 246 3.43 -21.57 3.00
N GLN A 247 3.57 -22.42 4.02
CA GLN A 247 2.52 -22.69 5.00
C GLN A 247 2.08 -21.43 5.75
N ARG A 248 3.03 -20.58 6.14
CA ARG A 248 2.72 -19.34 6.87
C ARG A 248 1.96 -18.34 6.01
N LEU A 249 2.35 -18.18 4.74
CA LEU A 249 1.60 -17.37 3.79
C LEU A 249 0.20 -17.94 3.54
N GLN A 250 0.07 -19.25 3.34
CA GLN A 250 -1.24 -19.92 3.18
C GLN A 250 -2.18 -19.68 4.37
N GLN A 251 -1.64 -19.65 5.59
CA GLN A 251 -2.41 -19.35 6.80
C GLN A 251 -2.81 -17.87 6.91
N ALA A 252 -1.95 -16.96 6.46
CA ALA A 252 -2.17 -15.53 6.58
C ALA A 252 -3.05 -14.94 5.46
N ILE A 253 -3.10 -15.58 4.30
CA ILE A 253 -3.81 -15.09 3.12
C ILE A 253 -5.22 -15.67 3.10
N PRO A 254 -6.28 -14.84 3.17
CA PRO A 254 -7.65 -15.31 3.04
C PRO A 254 -7.89 -15.92 1.66
N LYS A 255 -8.71 -16.98 1.60
CA LYS A 255 -9.03 -17.65 0.33
C LYS A 255 -9.58 -16.63 -0.66
N THR A 256 -8.87 -16.43 -1.77
CA THR A 256 -9.20 -15.44 -2.80
C THR A 256 -9.18 -16.07 -4.17
N GLN A 257 -10.16 -15.74 -5.00
CA GLN A 257 -10.31 -16.24 -6.38
C GLN A 257 -10.90 -15.14 -7.27
N LEU A 258 -10.75 -15.27 -8.59
CA LEU A 258 -11.42 -14.38 -9.55
C LEU A 258 -12.89 -14.78 -9.70
N LEU A 259 -13.77 -13.80 -9.89
CA LEU A 259 -15.22 -14.04 -9.98
C LEU A 259 -15.58 -14.97 -11.14
N HIS A 260 -14.88 -14.89 -12.27
CA HIS A 260 -15.14 -15.76 -13.42
C HIS A 260 -14.81 -17.25 -13.18
N THR A 261 -14.05 -17.61 -12.15
CA THR A 261 -13.70 -19.02 -11.84
C THR A 261 -14.71 -19.70 -10.92
N LEU A 262 -15.80 -19.01 -10.57
CA LEU A 262 -16.73 -19.42 -9.53
C LEU A 262 -18.16 -19.49 -10.05
N ASP A 263 -18.92 -20.48 -9.56
CA ASP A 263 -20.34 -20.58 -9.83
C ASP A 263 -21.12 -19.44 -9.13
N ARG A 264 -21.91 -18.70 -9.91
CA ARG A 264 -22.55 -17.46 -9.44
C ARG A 264 -23.70 -17.72 -8.45
N ASP A 265 -24.39 -18.86 -8.57
CA ASP A 265 -25.51 -19.19 -7.70
C ASP A 265 -25.02 -19.67 -6.34
N THR A 266 -23.99 -20.50 -6.33
CA THR A 266 -23.24 -20.88 -5.12
C THR A 266 -22.68 -19.64 -4.43
N LEU A 267 -22.02 -18.74 -5.17
CA LEU A 267 -21.51 -17.50 -4.61
C LEU A 267 -22.60 -16.62 -3.97
N TRP A 268 -23.77 -16.54 -4.61
CA TRP A 268 -24.86 -15.73 -4.10
C TRP A 268 -25.41 -16.28 -2.77
N SER A 269 -25.48 -17.60 -2.62
CA SER A 269 -25.92 -18.24 -1.37
C SER A 269 -24.90 -18.03 -0.25
N GLU A 270 -23.60 -18.10 -0.56
CA GLU A 270 -22.51 -17.96 0.41
C GLU A 270 -22.04 -16.52 0.65
N ARG A 271 -22.53 -15.54 -0.11
CA ARG A 271 -22.04 -14.14 -0.15
C ARG A 271 -21.81 -13.49 1.22
N LYS A 272 -22.57 -13.85 2.26
CA LYS A 272 -22.42 -13.27 3.61
C LYS A 272 -21.03 -13.50 4.21
N LYS A 273 -20.36 -14.58 3.80
CA LYS A 273 -19.00 -14.98 4.19
C LYS A 273 -17.92 -14.40 3.28
N LEU A 274 -18.29 -13.57 2.30
CA LEU A 274 -17.39 -13.11 1.24
C LEU A 274 -17.32 -11.58 1.17
N VAL A 275 -16.22 -11.10 0.61
CA VAL A 275 -16.05 -9.72 0.16
C VAL A 275 -15.71 -9.72 -1.33
N PHE A 276 -16.25 -8.74 -2.06
CA PHE A 276 -16.05 -8.58 -3.49
C PHE A 276 -15.21 -7.32 -3.73
N LYS A 277 -14.13 -7.45 -4.50
CA LYS A 277 -13.17 -6.38 -4.78
C LYS A 277 -12.98 -6.20 -6.30
N PRO A 278 -13.84 -5.46 -7.02
CA PRO A 278 -13.56 -4.98 -8.37
C PRO A 278 -12.27 -4.15 -8.45
N THR A 279 -11.52 -4.29 -9.55
CA THR A 279 -10.26 -3.56 -9.79
C THR A 279 -10.43 -2.05 -10.01
N THR A 280 -11.60 -1.60 -10.46
CA THR A 280 -11.84 -0.21 -10.94
C THR A 280 -11.95 0.86 -9.85
N SER A 281 -11.51 0.59 -8.62
CA SER A 281 -11.79 1.50 -7.49
C SER A 281 -10.57 1.72 -6.59
N TYR A 282 -9.98 2.90 -6.75
CA TYR A 282 -8.99 3.46 -5.85
C TYR A 282 -9.60 3.79 -4.46
N ALA A 283 -8.74 3.88 -3.43
CA ALA A 283 -9.07 4.39 -2.09
C ALA A 283 -10.28 3.73 -1.37
N SER A 284 -10.31 2.40 -1.30
CA SER A 284 -11.36 1.61 -0.62
C SER A 284 -12.79 1.79 -1.17
N ARG A 285 -12.98 2.53 -2.28
CA ARG A 285 -14.28 2.70 -2.97
C ARG A 285 -14.75 1.45 -3.73
N GLY A 286 -14.07 0.32 -3.49
CA GLY A 286 -14.19 -0.90 -4.27
C GLY A 286 -14.44 -2.18 -3.50
N VAL A 287 -14.54 -2.14 -2.17
CA VAL A 287 -14.76 -3.37 -1.39
C VAL A 287 -16.22 -3.45 -0.97
N TYR A 288 -16.88 -4.53 -1.36
CA TYR A 288 -18.27 -4.79 -1.06
C TYR A 288 -18.39 -5.99 -0.14
N ILE A 289 -18.95 -5.78 1.05
CA ILE A 289 -19.27 -6.88 1.96
C ILE A 289 -20.48 -7.62 1.38
N GLY A 290 -20.34 -8.92 1.09
CA GLY A 290 -21.39 -9.68 0.43
C GLY A 290 -22.70 -9.79 1.23
N GLU A 291 -22.63 -9.67 2.56
CA GLU A 291 -23.81 -9.55 3.42
C GLU A 291 -24.70 -8.35 3.09
N LYS A 292 -24.10 -7.23 2.67
CA LYS A 292 -24.78 -5.98 2.32
C LYS A 292 -24.96 -5.81 0.80
N LEU A 293 -24.66 -6.84 0.04
CA LEU A 293 -24.70 -6.81 -1.42
C LEU A 293 -26.10 -7.12 -1.94
N THR A 294 -26.58 -6.27 -2.86
CA THR A 294 -27.83 -6.51 -3.60
C THR A 294 -27.56 -7.40 -4.82
N LYS A 295 -28.59 -8.13 -5.29
CA LYS A 295 -28.45 -9.01 -6.47
C LYS A 295 -28.09 -8.20 -7.72
N GLY A 296 -28.67 -7.01 -7.88
CA GLY A 296 -28.34 -6.09 -8.97
C GLY A 296 -26.86 -5.70 -8.98
N LYS A 297 -26.31 -5.30 -7.81
CA LYS A 297 -24.88 -4.95 -7.74
C LYS A 297 -23.96 -6.15 -7.99
N PHE A 298 -24.32 -7.32 -7.44
CA PHE A 298 -23.60 -8.57 -7.72
C PHE A 298 -23.57 -8.93 -9.21
N ASN A 299 -24.68 -8.72 -9.91
CA ASN A 299 -24.79 -8.95 -11.35
C ASN A 299 -24.04 -7.93 -12.20
N GLY A 300 -23.85 -6.71 -11.69
CA GLY A 300 -23.08 -5.67 -12.35
C GLY A 300 -21.56 -5.74 -12.16
N PHE A 301 -21.04 -6.73 -11.42
CA PHE A 301 -19.59 -6.92 -11.31
C PHE A 301 -19.00 -7.53 -12.58
N ASP A 302 -17.90 -6.96 -13.06
CA ASP A 302 -17.11 -7.55 -14.13
C ASP A 302 -16.45 -8.85 -13.63
N PRO A 303 -16.82 -10.02 -14.20
CA PRO A 303 -16.28 -11.31 -13.77
C PRO A 303 -14.76 -11.44 -13.97
N GLN A 304 -14.18 -10.77 -14.97
CA GLN A 304 -12.77 -10.91 -15.32
C GLN A 304 -11.86 -10.19 -14.32
N THR A 305 -12.37 -9.14 -13.68
CA THR A 305 -11.55 -8.25 -12.87
C THR A 305 -12.03 -8.11 -11.42
N THR A 306 -13.13 -8.77 -11.05
CA THR A 306 -13.61 -8.79 -9.67
C THR A 306 -13.01 -9.96 -8.90
N LEU A 307 -12.34 -9.66 -7.79
CA LEU A 307 -11.89 -10.67 -6.85
C LEU A 307 -12.99 -11.00 -5.84
N VAL A 308 -13.10 -12.28 -5.51
CA VAL A 308 -13.94 -12.81 -4.44
C VAL A 308 -13.03 -13.36 -3.36
N GLN A 309 -13.12 -12.80 -2.16
CA GLN A 309 -12.25 -13.15 -1.05
C GLN A 309 -13.09 -13.55 0.17
N GLU A 310 -12.58 -14.52 0.94
CA GLU A 310 -13.10 -14.86 2.26
C GLU A 310 -13.13 -13.62 3.17
N ARG A 311 -14.29 -13.37 3.79
CA ARG A 311 -14.46 -12.22 4.68
C ARG A 311 -13.78 -12.48 6.02
N ILE A 312 -12.69 -11.77 6.27
CA ILE A 312 -12.11 -11.69 7.62
C ILE A 312 -12.83 -10.60 8.40
N LYS A 313 -13.50 -10.97 9.50
CA LYS A 313 -14.14 -10.00 10.39
C LYS A 313 -13.05 -9.17 11.09
N PRO A 314 -13.12 -7.83 11.05
CA PRO A 314 -12.22 -7.00 11.84
C PRO A 314 -12.48 -7.20 13.32
N SER A 315 -11.42 -7.07 14.13
CA SER A 315 -11.57 -6.95 15.58
C SER A 315 -12.27 -5.63 15.93
N ILE A 316 -12.87 -5.58 17.12
CA ILE A 316 -13.62 -4.42 17.61
C ILE A 316 -12.98 -3.94 18.89
N ILE A 317 -12.72 -2.63 18.97
CA ILE A 317 -12.45 -1.96 20.24
C ILE A 317 -13.69 -1.26 20.73
N ARG A 318 -13.81 -1.19 22.06
CA ARG A 318 -14.84 -0.41 22.73
C ARG A 318 -14.18 0.67 23.57
N THR A 319 -14.61 1.90 23.36
CA THR A 319 -14.14 3.07 24.10
C THR A 319 -14.93 3.21 25.41
N ASN A 320 -14.46 4.08 26.30
CA ASN A 320 -15.05 4.26 27.64
C ASN A 320 -16.50 4.75 27.60
N ASP A 321 -16.87 5.52 26.59
CA ASP A 321 -18.25 5.98 26.31
C ASP A 321 -19.14 4.89 25.67
N GLY A 322 -18.60 3.68 25.48
CA GLY A 322 -19.31 2.54 24.91
C GLY A 322 -19.32 2.48 23.39
N THR A 323 -18.75 3.48 22.69
CA THR A 323 -18.63 3.51 21.23
C THR A 323 -17.77 2.35 20.73
N GLN A 324 -18.17 1.74 19.61
CA GLN A 324 -17.46 0.63 19.00
C GLN A 324 -16.80 1.06 17.69
N PHE A 325 -15.55 0.65 17.52
CA PHE A 325 -14.82 0.81 16.27
C PHE A 325 -14.27 -0.52 15.79
N LYS A 326 -14.37 -0.76 14.48
CA LYS A 326 -13.64 -1.82 13.80
C LYS A 326 -12.18 -1.42 13.68
N VAL A 327 -11.29 -2.41 13.72
CA VAL A 327 -9.85 -2.19 13.65
C VAL A 327 -9.25 -2.96 12.49
N ASP A 328 -8.39 -2.27 11.75
CA ASP A 328 -7.31 -2.92 11.01
C ASP A 328 -5.95 -2.39 11.47
N PHE A 329 -4.89 -3.11 11.15
CA PHE A 329 -3.52 -2.75 11.45
C PHE A 329 -2.76 -2.49 10.16
N ARG A 330 -1.99 -1.41 10.11
CA ARG A 330 -1.13 -1.06 8.98
C ARG A 330 0.32 -1.01 9.41
N LEU A 331 1.19 -1.65 8.64
CA LEU A 331 2.63 -1.53 8.77
C LEU A 331 3.19 -0.80 7.55
N PHE A 332 3.99 0.24 7.80
CA PHE A 332 4.75 0.96 6.78
C PHE A 332 6.13 0.32 6.66
N VAL A 333 6.47 -0.10 5.45
CA VAL A 333 7.61 -0.98 5.19
C VAL A 333 8.42 -0.47 4.01
N TYR A 334 9.74 -0.62 4.11
CA TYR A 334 10.65 -0.55 2.99
C TYR A 334 11.45 -1.86 2.91
N ARG A 335 11.16 -2.69 1.91
CA ARG A 335 11.74 -4.03 1.73
C ARG A 335 11.57 -4.91 2.99
N HIS A 336 12.62 -5.05 3.81
CA HIS A 336 12.60 -5.80 5.08
C HIS A 336 12.51 -4.89 6.32
N THR A 337 12.56 -3.58 6.16
CA THR A 337 12.59 -2.64 7.28
C THR A 337 11.18 -2.12 7.55
N VAL A 338 10.64 -2.40 8.73
CA VAL A 338 9.40 -1.76 9.19
C VAL A 338 9.73 -0.40 9.79
N LEU A 339 9.16 0.64 9.19
CA LEU A 339 9.32 2.03 9.61
C LEU A 339 8.42 2.34 10.81
N THR A 340 7.13 1.99 10.71
CA THR A 340 6.18 2.14 11.81
C THR A 340 4.99 1.19 11.64
N ALA A 341 4.24 0.98 12.73
CA ALA A 341 3.00 0.24 12.74
C ALA A 341 1.92 1.04 13.48
N CYS A 342 0.71 1.05 12.94
CA CYS A 342 -0.44 1.72 13.54
C CYS A 342 -1.70 0.86 13.41
N ALA A 343 -2.74 1.24 14.14
CA ALA A 343 -4.10 0.80 13.83
C ALA A 343 -4.81 1.86 12.98
N ARG A 344 -5.85 1.46 12.25
CA ARG A 344 -6.89 2.37 11.78
C ARG A 344 -8.21 1.90 12.34
N ILE A 345 -8.93 2.80 12.97
CA ILE A 345 -10.23 2.49 13.58
C ILE A 345 -11.34 3.23 12.85
N TYR A 346 -12.47 2.54 12.63
CA TYR A 346 -13.54 3.08 11.79
C TYR A 346 -14.90 2.46 12.11
N GLN A 347 -15.95 3.15 11.67
CA GLN A 347 -17.29 2.61 11.59
C GLN A 347 -17.71 2.47 10.12
N GLY A 348 -18.71 1.63 9.85
CA GLY A 348 -19.18 1.36 8.49
C GLY A 348 -18.64 0.06 7.89
N GLN A 349 -18.65 -0.07 6.57
CA GLN A 349 -18.29 -1.32 5.89
C GLN A 349 -16.78 -1.49 5.71
N VAL A 350 -16.10 -0.43 5.35
CA VAL A 350 -14.68 -0.41 4.98
C VAL A 350 -13.96 0.68 5.75
N THR A 351 -12.66 0.52 5.91
CA THR A 351 -11.78 1.51 6.53
C THR A 351 -11.94 2.86 5.86
N ASN A 352 -12.10 3.90 6.67
CA ASN A 352 -12.30 5.26 6.19
C ASN A 352 -11.75 6.26 7.21
N LEU A 353 -11.41 7.44 6.73
CA LEU A 353 -10.94 8.57 7.54
C LEU A 353 -12.06 9.59 7.79
N ARG A 354 -13.34 9.16 7.79
CA ARG A 354 -14.50 10.05 7.96
C ARG A 354 -15.31 9.74 9.22
N THR A 355 -14.97 8.67 9.91
CA THR A 355 -15.61 8.30 11.17
C THR A 355 -15.14 9.30 12.23
N PRO A 356 -16.04 10.03 12.91
CA PRO A 356 -15.67 10.89 14.04
C PRO A 356 -14.91 10.08 15.11
N ASN A 357 -13.81 10.64 15.62
CA ASN A 357 -12.87 9.97 16.53
C ASN A 357 -12.27 8.65 15.98
N GLY A 358 -12.47 8.37 14.70
CA GLY A 358 -11.80 7.30 13.97
C GLY A 358 -10.51 7.77 13.31
N GLY A 359 -9.98 6.97 12.39
CA GLY A 359 -8.75 7.27 11.67
C GLY A 359 -7.54 6.51 12.22
N PHE A 360 -6.35 7.06 12.03
CA PHE A 360 -5.11 6.42 12.48
C PHE A 360 -5.01 6.46 14.00
N SER A 361 -4.67 5.32 14.60
CA SER A 361 -4.63 5.13 16.04
C SER A 361 -3.29 4.55 16.47
N GLN A 362 -2.73 5.10 17.55
CA GLN A 362 -1.49 4.61 18.14
C GLN A 362 -1.68 3.22 18.73
N LEU A 363 -0.61 2.43 18.72
CA LEU A 363 -0.61 1.07 19.26
C LEU A 363 -0.06 1.02 20.68
N LYS A 364 -0.70 0.22 21.52
CA LYS A 364 -0.14 -0.27 22.78
C LYS A 364 0.20 -1.75 22.64
N LEU A 365 1.49 -2.07 22.68
CA LEU A 365 1.93 -3.46 22.61
C LEU A 365 1.64 -4.20 23.92
N SER A 366 1.00 -5.35 23.83
CA SER A 366 0.68 -6.19 24.98
C SER A 366 1.33 -7.58 24.87
N ASN A 367 1.58 -8.20 26.02
CA ASN A 367 2.03 -9.60 26.12
C ASN A 367 0.88 -10.60 26.18
N LEU A 368 -0.36 -10.12 26.25
CA LEU A 368 -1.54 -10.96 26.30
C LEU A 368 -1.69 -11.62 24.94
N ILE A 369 -1.76 -12.96 24.95
CA ILE A 369 -2.14 -13.76 23.80
C ILE A 369 -3.66 -13.71 23.75
#